data_AF-I3EAU1-F1
#
_entry.id   AF-I3EAU1-F1
#
_cell.length_a   1.000
_cell.length_b   1.000
_cell.length_c   1.000
_cell.angle_alpha   90.00
_cell.angle_beta   90.00
_cell.angle_gamma   90.00
#
_symmetry.space_group_name_H-M   'P 1'
#
loop_
_entity.id
_entity.type
_entity.pdbx_description
1 polymer ?
#
loop_
_entity_poly.entity_id
_entity_poly.type
_entity_poly.pdbx_seq_one_letter_code
_entity_poly.pdbx_strand_id
1 'polypeptide(L)'
;MDKNAIAIKHMKKGEWEEAAKVLSEAIEENPNDPILYINFGNILSAVGETDRALNFFHKAIELDENAAAAYYSVGNIYYELQRFEEAKNMFEKAMKKGLDSSDNFFMLGMTLVQLEQPKLALPYLQRSVELNETDAEARFQYGLCLAQQNLIDEAIVQFERCIDIDPDHADAFYNLGVAYGYNENAEKALAMFEKALAIQPDHILAGYGKKLIEKGDSNLH
;
A
#
# COMPACT_ATOMS: atom_id res chain seq x y z
N MET A 1 -21.94 -4.36 -28.56
CA MET A 1 -20.70 -3.78 -27.98
C MET A 1 -20.59 -4.33 -26.57
N ASP A 2 -19.37 -4.62 -26.12
CA ASP A 2 -19.16 -5.04 -24.74
C ASP A 2 -19.47 -3.85 -23.80
N LYS A 3 -20.64 -3.88 -23.15
CA LYS A 3 -21.10 -2.82 -22.24
C LYS A 3 -20.13 -2.66 -21.07
N ASN A 4 -19.50 -3.74 -20.62
CA ASN A 4 -18.50 -3.70 -19.57
C ASN A 4 -17.29 -2.84 -20.00
N ALA A 5 -16.77 -3.04 -21.20
CA ALA A 5 -15.69 -2.22 -21.74
C ALA A 5 -16.06 -0.73 -21.90
N ILE A 6 -17.31 -0.44 -22.26
CA ILE A 6 -17.82 0.94 -22.33
C ILE A 6 -17.85 1.57 -20.94
N ALA A 7 -18.38 0.86 -19.94
CA ALA A 7 -18.41 1.35 -18.56
C ALA A 7 -17.01 1.62 -18.01
N ILE A 8 -16.05 0.72 -18.23
CA ILE A 8 -14.65 0.90 -17.83
C ILE A 8 -14.05 2.17 -18.47
N LYS A 9 -14.42 2.48 -19.71
CA LYS A 9 -13.97 3.71 -20.38
C LYS A 9 -14.52 4.97 -19.71
N HIS A 10 -15.79 4.96 -19.30
CA HIS A 10 -16.40 6.05 -18.53
C HIS A 10 -15.75 6.18 -17.15
N MET A 11 -15.51 5.07 -16.44
CA MET A 11 -14.81 5.05 -15.15
C MET A 11 -13.41 5.70 -15.24
N LYS A 12 -12.63 5.37 -16.28
CA LYS A 12 -11.30 5.95 -16.51
C LYS A 12 -11.31 7.47 -16.71
N LYS A 13 -12.45 8.04 -17.06
CA LYS A 13 -12.63 9.50 -17.23
C LYS A 13 -13.29 10.17 -16.03
N GLY A 14 -13.68 9.42 -15.00
CA GLY A 14 -14.48 9.93 -13.89
C GLY A 14 -15.95 10.19 -14.23
N GLU A 15 -16.43 9.66 -15.36
CA GLU A 15 -17.83 9.75 -15.80
C GLU A 15 -18.66 8.67 -15.06
N TRP A 16 -18.79 8.81 -13.73
CA TRP A 16 -19.33 7.77 -12.84
C TRP A 16 -20.80 7.46 -13.10
N GLU A 17 -21.61 8.48 -13.39
CA GLU A 17 -23.05 8.32 -13.66
C GLU A 17 -23.29 7.54 -14.96
N GLU A 18 -22.56 7.89 -16.03
CA GLU A 18 -22.61 7.18 -17.30
C GLU A 18 -22.13 5.74 -17.17
N ALA A 19 -21.03 5.51 -16.43
CA ALA A 19 -20.55 4.17 -16.14
C ALA A 19 -21.59 3.33 -15.40
N ALA A 20 -22.23 3.89 -14.36
CA ALA A 20 -23.26 3.22 -13.58
C ALA A 20 -24.51 2.90 -14.41
N LYS A 21 -24.91 3.80 -15.32
CA LYS A 21 -26.02 3.54 -16.24
C LYS A 21 -25.70 2.36 -17.16
N VAL A 22 -24.52 2.36 -17.78
CA VAL A 22 -24.10 1.29 -18.70
C VAL A 22 -23.99 -0.06 -17.98
N LEU A 23 -23.45 -0.09 -16.75
CA LEU A 23 -23.39 -1.33 -15.97
C LEU A 23 -24.75 -1.80 -15.48
N SER A 24 -25.66 -0.89 -15.11
CA SER A 24 -27.05 -1.27 -14.76
C SER A 24 -27.70 -2.04 -15.91
N GLU A 25 -27.61 -1.51 -17.13
CA GLU A 25 -28.15 -2.19 -18.31
C GLU A 25 -27.42 -3.51 -18.61
N ALA A 26 -26.11 -3.59 -18.36
CA ALA A 26 -25.35 -4.82 -18.54
C ALA A 26 -25.76 -5.91 -17.53
N ILE A 27 -26.02 -5.53 -16.29
CA ILE A 27 -26.48 -6.44 -15.22
C ILE A 27 -27.89 -6.95 -15.54
N GLU A 28 -28.78 -6.10 -16.08
CA GLU A 28 -30.10 -6.54 -16.53
C GLU A 28 -30.02 -7.58 -17.66
N GLU A 29 -29.08 -7.41 -18.59
CA GLU A 29 -28.86 -8.35 -19.70
C GLU A 29 -28.16 -9.64 -19.26
N ASN A 30 -27.23 -9.57 -18.29
CA ASN A 30 -26.46 -10.70 -17.80
C ASN A 30 -26.28 -10.66 -16.27
N PRO A 31 -27.33 -11.01 -15.49
CA PRO A 31 -27.33 -10.86 -14.03
C PRO A 31 -26.45 -11.87 -13.29
N ASN A 32 -25.82 -12.81 -14.00
CA ASN A 32 -24.95 -13.82 -13.41
C ASN A 32 -23.46 -13.57 -13.68
N ASP A 33 -23.10 -12.44 -14.27
CA ASP A 33 -21.70 -12.08 -14.51
C ASP A 33 -21.11 -11.33 -13.29
N PRO A 34 -20.22 -11.96 -12.50
CA PRO A 34 -19.65 -11.35 -11.31
C PRO A 34 -18.82 -10.10 -11.62
N ILE A 35 -18.24 -9.97 -12.82
CA ILE A 35 -17.39 -8.84 -13.21
C ILE A 35 -18.21 -7.55 -13.24
N LEU A 36 -19.47 -7.62 -13.66
CA LEU A 36 -20.36 -6.45 -13.69
C LEU A 36 -20.63 -5.91 -12.29
N TYR A 37 -20.85 -6.81 -11.33
CA TYR A 37 -21.06 -6.44 -9.93
C TYR A 37 -19.79 -5.88 -9.28
N ILE A 38 -18.61 -6.43 -9.61
CA ILE A 38 -17.32 -5.87 -9.17
C ILE A 38 -17.16 -4.44 -9.69
N ASN A 39 -17.37 -4.23 -10.99
CA ASN A 39 -17.20 -2.91 -11.58
C ASN A 39 -18.21 -1.89 -11.05
N PHE A 40 -19.45 -2.31 -10.80
CA PHE A 40 -20.46 -1.44 -10.19
C PHE A 40 -20.11 -1.12 -8.73
N GLY A 41 -19.64 -2.10 -7.96
CA GLY A 41 -19.13 -1.90 -6.60
C GLY A 41 -17.97 -0.91 -6.55
N ASN A 42 -17.05 -0.97 -7.52
CA ASN A 42 -15.93 -0.02 -7.63
C ASN A 42 -16.42 1.42 -7.88
N ILE A 43 -17.47 1.61 -8.69
CA ILE A 43 -18.09 2.93 -8.89
C ILE A 43 -18.68 3.44 -7.57
N LEU A 44 -19.45 2.60 -6.87
CA LEU A 44 -20.08 2.97 -5.60
C LEU A 44 -19.03 3.35 -4.55
N SER A 45 -17.93 2.59 -4.47
CA SER A 45 -16.80 2.92 -3.59
C SER A 45 -16.17 4.28 -3.96
N ALA A 46 -15.95 4.55 -5.26
CA ALA A 46 -15.38 5.82 -5.72
C ALA A 46 -16.26 7.05 -5.40
N VAL A 47 -17.58 6.87 -5.26
CA VAL A 47 -18.51 7.95 -4.89
C VAL A 47 -18.90 7.95 -3.40
N GLY A 48 -18.25 7.13 -2.56
CA GLY A 48 -18.45 7.10 -1.12
C GLY A 48 -19.68 6.31 -0.64
N GLU A 49 -20.30 5.53 -1.51
CA GLU A 49 -21.48 4.69 -1.22
C GLU A 49 -21.04 3.31 -0.69
N THR A 50 -20.31 3.30 0.44
CA THR A 50 -19.60 2.13 0.98
C THR A 50 -20.49 0.92 1.23
N ASP A 51 -21.64 1.09 1.90
CA ASP A 51 -22.55 -0.02 2.21
C ASP A 51 -23.12 -0.66 0.94
N ARG A 52 -23.41 0.16 -0.07
CA ARG A 52 -23.89 -0.34 -1.36
C ARG A 52 -22.78 -1.05 -2.10
N ALA A 53 -21.55 -0.52 -2.08
CA ALA A 53 -20.40 -1.17 -2.70
C ALA A 53 -20.18 -2.58 -2.13
N LEU A 54 -20.23 -2.74 -0.81
CA LEU A 54 -20.14 -4.05 -0.14
C LEU A 54 -21.20 -5.03 -0.63
N ASN A 55 -22.47 -4.59 -0.76
CA ASN A 55 -23.53 -5.45 -1.27
C ASN A 55 -23.24 -5.96 -2.70
N PHE A 56 -22.71 -5.09 -3.56
CA PHE A 56 -22.33 -5.48 -4.93
C PHE A 56 -21.14 -6.44 -4.96
N PHE A 57 -20.09 -6.20 -4.17
CA PHE A 57 -18.96 -7.13 -4.09
C PHE A 57 -19.36 -8.48 -3.50
N HIS A 58 -20.20 -8.50 -2.46
CA HIS A 58 -20.73 -9.76 -1.93
C HIS A 58 -21.60 -10.49 -2.95
N LYS A 59 -22.36 -9.77 -3.77
CA LYS A 59 -23.10 -10.40 -4.87
C LYS A 59 -22.17 -11.04 -5.91
N ALA A 60 -21.06 -10.38 -6.25
CA ALA A 60 -20.04 -10.96 -7.12
C ALA A 60 -19.45 -12.26 -6.53
N ILE A 61 -19.16 -12.27 -5.23
CA ILE A 61 -18.66 -13.45 -4.51
C ILE A 61 -19.70 -14.58 -4.46
N GLU A 62 -20.99 -14.24 -4.34
CA GLU A 62 -22.08 -15.23 -4.36
C GLU A 62 -22.22 -15.88 -5.75
N LEU A 63 -22.04 -15.10 -6.82
CA LEU A 63 -22.11 -15.58 -8.20
C LEU A 63 -20.87 -16.41 -8.58
N ASP A 64 -19.68 -16.00 -8.13
CA ASP A 64 -18.43 -16.72 -8.31
C ASP A 64 -17.55 -16.61 -7.07
N GLU A 65 -17.41 -17.73 -6.35
CA GLU A 65 -16.55 -17.81 -5.18
C GLU A 65 -15.05 -17.65 -5.51
N ASN A 66 -14.66 -17.65 -6.78
CA ASN A 66 -13.29 -17.40 -7.24
C ASN A 66 -13.07 -15.97 -7.73
N ALA A 67 -14.04 -15.07 -7.54
CA ALA A 67 -13.93 -13.65 -7.85
C ALA A 67 -12.91 -12.93 -6.94
N ALA A 68 -11.62 -13.18 -7.16
CA ALA A 68 -10.53 -12.71 -6.31
C ALA A 68 -10.48 -11.18 -6.18
N ALA A 69 -10.80 -10.45 -7.25
CA ALA A 69 -10.91 -8.99 -7.24
C ALA A 69 -12.03 -8.47 -6.32
N ALA A 70 -13.14 -9.20 -6.18
CA ALA A 70 -14.21 -8.83 -5.25
C ALA A 70 -13.75 -8.93 -3.80
N TYR A 71 -13.03 -10.01 -3.44
CA TYR A 71 -12.43 -10.14 -2.11
C TYR A 71 -11.45 -9.01 -1.82
N TYR A 72 -10.57 -8.67 -2.77
CA TYR A 72 -9.66 -7.55 -2.63
C TYR A 72 -10.39 -6.22 -2.38
N SER A 73 -11.43 -5.91 -3.17
CA SER A 73 -12.23 -4.69 -2.97
C SER A 73 -12.94 -4.64 -1.62
N VAL A 74 -13.49 -5.76 -1.13
CA VAL A 74 -14.07 -5.83 0.23
C VAL A 74 -12.98 -5.62 1.29
N GLY A 75 -11.80 -6.20 1.08
CA GLY A 75 -10.64 -6.00 1.96
C GLY A 75 -10.24 -4.54 2.09
N ASN A 76 -10.19 -3.81 0.97
CA ASN A 76 -9.90 -2.36 0.98
C ASN A 76 -10.94 -1.58 1.78
N ILE A 77 -12.23 -1.87 1.59
CA ILE A 77 -13.30 -1.23 2.37
C ILE A 77 -13.14 -1.50 3.88
N TYR A 78 -12.86 -2.75 4.28
CA TYR A 78 -12.64 -3.05 5.69
C TYR A 78 -11.38 -2.38 6.24
N TYR A 79 -10.33 -2.23 5.44
CA TYR A 79 -9.12 -1.50 5.84
C TYR A 79 -9.42 -0.02 6.11
N GLU A 80 -10.15 0.64 5.21
CA GLU A 80 -10.59 2.05 5.37
C GLU A 80 -11.47 2.25 6.61
N LEU A 81 -12.33 1.27 6.91
CA LEU A 81 -13.17 1.24 8.11
C LEU A 81 -12.39 0.83 9.39
N GLN A 82 -11.07 0.63 9.31
CA GLN A 82 -10.20 0.15 10.39
C GLN A 82 -10.62 -1.21 10.99
N ARG A 83 -11.35 -2.01 10.21
CA ARG A 83 -11.76 -3.39 10.55
C ARG A 83 -10.69 -4.36 10.09
N PHE A 84 -9.49 -4.23 10.67
CA PHE A 84 -8.28 -4.86 10.13
C PHE A 84 -8.30 -6.40 10.12
N GLU A 85 -8.93 -7.06 11.10
CA GLU A 85 -9.06 -8.53 11.07
C GLU A 85 -9.93 -9.01 9.89
N GLU A 86 -10.96 -8.24 9.53
CA GLU A 86 -11.82 -8.58 8.41
C GLU A 86 -11.15 -8.25 7.08
N ALA A 87 -10.41 -7.14 7.02
CA ALA A 87 -9.56 -6.80 5.88
C ALA A 87 -8.54 -7.91 5.59
N LYS A 88 -7.82 -8.37 6.62
CA LYS A 88 -6.85 -9.46 6.54
C LYS A 88 -7.48 -10.72 5.93
N ASN A 89 -8.62 -11.16 6.48
CA ASN A 89 -9.34 -12.33 5.98
C ASN A 89 -9.73 -12.20 4.50
N MET A 90 -10.12 -10.99 4.05
CA MET A 90 -10.47 -10.75 2.66
C MET A 90 -9.25 -10.74 1.74
N PHE A 91 -8.15 -10.09 2.11
CA PHE A 91 -6.91 -10.09 1.31
C PHE A 91 -6.28 -11.49 1.22
N GLU A 92 -6.31 -12.28 2.30
CA GLU A 92 -5.88 -13.69 2.29
C GLU A 92 -6.76 -14.54 1.36
N LYS A 93 -8.07 -14.31 1.33
CA LYS A 93 -8.99 -14.97 0.38
C LYS A 93 -8.71 -14.55 -1.05
N ALA A 94 -8.50 -13.26 -1.32
CA ALA A 94 -8.16 -12.77 -2.65
C ALA A 94 -6.90 -13.48 -3.19
N MET A 95 -5.85 -13.55 -2.37
CA MET A 95 -4.61 -14.29 -2.67
C MET A 95 -4.91 -15.78 -2.94
N LYS A 96 -5.65 -16.45 -2.05
CA LYS A 96 -6.00 -17.88 -2.18
C LYS A 96 -6.83 -18.18 -3.43
N LYS A 97 -7.64 -17.20 -3.88
CA LYS A 97 -8.45 -17.28 -5.09
C LYS A 97 -7.69 -16.86 -6.36
N GLY A 98 -6.39 -16.60 -6.26
CA GLY A 98 -5.49 -16.43 -7.41
C GLY A 98 -5.10 -14.99 -7.72
N LEU A 99 -5.40 -14.02 -6.85
CA LEU A 99 -4.90 -12.65 -7.02
C LEU A 99 -3.44 -12.54 -6.56
N ASP A 100 -2.51 -12.69 -7.52
CA ASP A 100 -1.07 -12.46 -7.35
C ASP A 100 -0.72 -11.05 -7.87
N SER A 101 -1.06 -10.02 -7.09
CA SER A 101 -0.77 -8.60 -7.42
C SER A 101 -0.02 -7.91 -6.28
N SER A 102 0.89 -7.00 -6.63
CA SER A 102 1.65 -6.18 -5.66
C SER A 102 0.71 -5.56 -4.63
N ASP A 103 -0.40 -4.96 -5.09
CA ASP A 103 -1.31 -4.21 -4.24
C ASP A 103 -2.01 -5.09 -3.20
N ASN A 104 -2.36 -6.33 -3.54
CA ASN A 104 -2.97 -7.25 -2.56
C ASN A 104 -1.95 -7.66 -1.48
N PHE A 105 -0.71 -7.93 -1.87
CA PHE A 105 0.37 -8.24 -0.93
C PHE A 105 0.74 -7.04 -0.06
N PHE A 106 0.82 -5.84 -0.65
CA PHE A 106 1.05 -4.60 0.07
C PHE A 106 -0.03 -4.37 1.12
N MET A 107 -1.31 -4.41 0.70
CA MET A 107 -2.43 -4.18 1.62
C MET A 107 -2.53 -5.24 2.71
N LEU A 108 -2.26 -6.51 2.42
CA LEU A 108 -2.18 -7.56 3.44
C LEU A 108 -1.03 -7.30 4.43
N GLY A 109 0.15 -6.93 3.93
CA GLY A 109 1.29 -6.54 4.75
C GLY A 109 0.98 -5.36 5.67
N MET A 110 0.44 -4.28 5.11
CA MET A 110 0.03 -3.09 5.87
C MET A 110 -1.06 -3.40 6.90
N THR A 111 -2.04 -4.25 6.54
CA THR A 111 -3.07 -4.71 7.49
C THR A 111 -2.46 -5.44 8.68
N LEU A 112 -1.45 -6.29 8.46
CA LEU A 112 -0.74 -6.98 9.53
C LEU A 112 0.09 -6.04 10.39
N VAL A 113 0.66 -4.96 9.82
CA VAL A 113 1.32 -3.90 10.59
C VAL A 113 0.30 -3.20 11.51
N GLN A 114 -0.89 -2.84 11.00
CA GLN A 114 -1.97 -2.24 11.80
C GLN A 114 -2.48 -3.16 12.91
N LEU A 115 -2.39 -4.48 12.70
CA LEU A 115 -2.72 -5.51 13.71
C LEU A 115 -1.57 -5.79 14.69
N GLU A 116 -0.51 -4.98 14.69
CA GLU A 116 0.69 -5.16 15.52
C GLU A 116 1.40 -6.51 15.29
N GLN A 117 1.30 -7.04 14.06
CA GLN A 117 1.91 -8.30 13.61
C GLN A 117 3.00 -8.08 12.53
N PRO A 118 3.99 -7.19 12.73
CA PRO A 118 4.98 -6.84 11.70
C PRO A 118 5.81 -8.04 11.23
N LYS A 119 6.12 -8.98 12.12
CA LYS A 119 6.83 -10.22 11.73
C LYS A 119 6.07 -11.04 10.68
N LEU A 120 4.74 -11.06 10.75
CA LEU A 120 3.90 -11.74 9.76
C LEU A 120 3.72 -10.91 8.49
N ALA A 121 3.88 -9.59 8.56
CA ALA A 121 3.78 -8.69 7.41
C ALA A 121 4.97 -8.84 6.43
N LEU A 122 6.18 -9.10 6.95
CA LEU A 122 7.42 -9.18 6.17
C LEU A 122 7.33 -9.98 4.86
N PRO A 123 6.87 -11.25 4.83
CA PRO A 123 6.81 -12.01 3.58
C PRO A 123 5.86 -11.39 2.54
N TYR A 124 4.80 -10.71 2.98
CA TYR A 124 3.85 -10.07 2.07
C TYR A 124 4.40 -8.75 1.53
N LEU A 125 4.99 -7.91 2.37
CA LEU A 125 5.66 -6.69 1.92
C LEU A 125 6.84 -7.00 0.99
N GLN A 126 7.61 -8.05 1.28
CA GLN A 126 8.64 -8.56 0.38
C GLN A 126 8.07 -8.96 -0.98
N ARG A 127 7.01 -9.78 -1.00
CA ARG A 127 6.37 -10.21 -2.24
C ARG A 127 5.81 -9.03 -3.05
N SER A 128 5.30 -8.01 -2.38
CA SER A 128 4.84 -6.78 -3.02
C SER A 128 5.95 -6.09 -3.82
N VAL A 129 7.11 -5.86 -3.19
CA VAL A 129 8.25 -5.17 -3.84
C VAL A 129 8.97 -6.02 -4.88
N GLU A 130 8.81 -7.35 -4.84
CA GLU A 130 9.26 -8.27 -5.90
C GLU A 130 8.34 -8.21 -7.14
N LEU A 131 7.04 -8.01 -6.95
CA LEU A 131 6.07 -7.90 -8.04
C LEU A 131 6.06 -6.53 -8.69
N ASN A 132 6.33 -5.46 -7.91
CA ASN A 132 6.46 -4.11 -8.41
C ASN A 132 7.75 -3.47 -7.88
N GLU A 133 8.83 -3.60 -8.65
CA GLU A 133 10.15 -3.12 -8.25
C GLU A 133 10.28 -1.59 -8.24
N THR A 134 9.36 -0.87 -8.87
CA THR A 134 9.36 0.59 -9.02
C THR A 134 8.46 1.32 -8.03
N ASP A 135 7.90 0.61 -7.05
CA ASP A 135 7.06 1.20 -6.00
C ASP A 135 7.93 1.68 -4.83
N ALA A 136 8.21 2.99 -4.79
CA ALA A 136 9.00 3.59 -3.72
C ALA A 136 8.35 3.46 -2.35
N GLU A 137 7.03 3.64 -2.26
CA GLU A 137 6.28 3.57 -1.00
C GLU A 137 6.24 2.14 -0.46
N ALA A 138 6.00 1.15 -1.31
CA ALA A 138 6.04 -0.25 -0.89
C ALA A 138 7.44 -0.64 -0.36
N ARG A 139 8.52 -0.15 -0.98
CA ARG A 139 9.89 -0.35 -0.49
C ARG A 139 10.12 0.36 0.84
N PHE A 140 9.66 1.59 0.98
CA PHE A 140 9.77 2.34 2.22
C PHE A 140 9.08 1.61 3.38
N GLN A 141 7.83 1.20 3.20
CA GLN A 141 7.07 0.43 4.21
C GLN A 141 7.73 -0.91 4.54
N TYR A 142 8.28 -1.61 3.53
CA TYR A 142 9.04 -2.83 3.78
C TYR A 142 10.31 -2.57 4.61
N GLY A 143 11.05 -1.51 4.30
CA GLY A 143 12.20 -1.06 5.08
C GLY A 143 11.86 -0.71 6.53
N LEU A 144 10.76 0.01 6.75
CA LEU A 144 10.25 0.32 8.10
C LEU A 144 9.92 -0.96 8.88
N CYS A 145 9.27 -1.93 8.23
CA CYS A 145 8.91 -3.20 8.85
C CYS A 145 10.16 -4.02 9.24
N LEU A 146 11.17 -4.07 8.36
CA LEU A 146 12.47 -4.70 8.64
C LEU A 146 13.17 -4.03 9.82
N ALA A 147 13.24 -2.70 9.84
CA ALA A 147 13.86 -1.93 10.92
C ALA A 147 13.18 -2.19 12.27
N GLN A 148 11.84 -2.27 12.30
CA GLN A 148 11.07 -2.62 13.50
C GLN A 148 11.40 -4.02 14.03
N GLN A 149 11.81 -4.94 13.14
CA GLN A 149 12.28 -6.29 13.50
C GLN A 149 13.79 -6.36 13.76
N ASN A 150 14.48 -5.22 13.86
CA ASN A 150 15.92 -5.11 14.07
C ASN A 150 16.76 -5.77 12.96
N LEU A 151 16.19 -5.87 11.74
CA LEU A 151 16.86 -6.30 10.51
C LEU A 151 17.41 -5.06 9.79
N ILE A 152 18.38 -4.40 10.43
CA ILE A 152 18.83 -3.05 10.07
C ILE A 152 19.56 -3.04 8.72
N ASP A 153 20.40 -4.04 8.44
CA ASP A 153 21.15 -4.12 7.18
C ASP A 153 20.20 -4.32 5.98
N GLU A 154 19.18 -5.16 6.13
CA GLU A 154 18.16 -5.35 5.11
C GLU A 154 17.28 -4.10 4.94
N ALA A 155 16.97 -3.39 6.02
CA ALA A 155 16.22 -2.13 5.96
C ALA A 155 16.99 -1.04 5.19
N ILE A 156 18.31 -0.92 5.41
CA ILE A 156 19.18 0.01 4.67
C ILE A 156 19.06 -0.24 3.17
N VAL A 157 19.14 -1.49 2.72
CA VAL A 157 19.01 -1.84 1.30
C VAL A 157 17.66 -1.39 0.73
N GLN A 158 16.56 -1.52 1.48
CA GLN A 158 15.26 -1.08 1.00
C GLN A 158 15.12 0.45 0.97
N PHE A 159 15.66 1.16 1.97
CA PHE A 159 15.64 2.62 1.97
C PHE A 159 16.52 3.20 0.85
N GLU A 160 17.70 2.62 0.59
CA GLU A 160 18.55 3.01 -0.54
C GLU A 160 17.82 2.83 -1.87
N ARG A 161 17.15 1.69 -2.08
CA ARG A 161 16.33 1.48 -3.29
C ARG A 161 15.14 2.42 -3.36
N CYS A 162 14.53 2.77 -2.23
CA CYS A 162 13.44 3.74 -2.17
C CYS A 162 13.91 5.11 -2.69
N ILE A 163 15.04 5.64 -2.20
CA ILE A 163 15.56 6.94 -2.63
C ILE A 163 16.14 6.92 -4.07
N ASP A 164 16.56 5.76 -4.57
CA ASP A 164 16.93 5.60 -5.98
C ASP A 164 15.70 5.74 -6.92
N ILE A 165 14.52 5.30 -6.46
CA ILE A 165 13.26 5.39 -7.22
C ILE A 165 12.62 6.77 -7.04
N ASP A 166 12.58 7.27 -5.81
CA ASP A 166 12.06 8.59 -5.44
C ASP A 166 13.12 9.42 -4.71
N PRO A 167 13.92 10.21 -5.45
CA PRO A 167 14.95 11.07 -4.88
C PRO A 167 14.45 12.19 -3.98
N ASP A 168 13.14 12.45 -3.93
CA ASP A 168 12.50 13.48 -3.11
C ASP A 168 11.79 12.88 -1.87
N HIS A 169 12.03 11.60 -1.55
CA HIS A 169 11.41 10.94 -0.40
C HIS A 169 12.13 11.29 0.94
N ALA A 170 11.78 12.42 1.55
CA ALA A 170 12.42 12.91 2.77
C ALA A 170 12.42 11.90 3.93
N ASP A 171 11.30 11.20 4.17
CA ASP A 171 11.19 10.21 5.25
C ASP A 171 12.12 8.99 5.04
N ALA A 172 12.38 8.59 3.79
CA ALA A 172 13.30 7.49 3.49
C ALA A 172 14.74 7.89 3.79
N PHE A 173 15.13 9.13 3.43
CA PHE A 173 16.42 9.68 3.85
C PHE A 173 16.56 9.77 5.37
N TYR A 174 15.52 10.23 6.08
CA TYR A 174 15.54 10.26 7.54
C TYR A 174 15.75 8.86 8.14
N ASN A 175 14.97 7.86 7.72
CA ASN A 175 15.06 6.50 8.26
C ASN A 175 16.38 5.81 7.87
N LEU A 176 16.91 6.08 6.67
CA LEU A 176 18.25 5.63 6.27
C LEU A 176 19.35 6.26 7.15
N GLY A 177 19.20 7.54 7.52
CA GLY A 177 20.07 8.21 8.47
C GLY A 177 20.04 7.59 9.87
N VAL A 178 18.85 7.25 10.37
CA VAL A 178 18.67 6.52 11.63
C VAL A 178 19.35 5.15 11.58
N ALA A 179 19.14 4.39 10.49
CA ALA A 179 19.73 3.07 10.32
C ALA A 179 21.27 3.12 10.25
N TYR A 180 21.84 4.10 9.54
CA TYR A 180 23.29 4.30 9.53
C TYR A 180 23.85 4.71 10.89
N GLY A 181 23.13 5.54 11.66
CA GLY A 181 23.51 5.90 13.02
C GLY A 181 23.51 4.70 13.98
N TYR A 182 22.54 3.79 13.82
CA TYR A 182 22.50 2.53 14.57
C TYR A 182 23.71 1.64 14.26
N ASN A 183 24.17 1.62 13.01
CA ASN A 183 25.39 0.92 12.58
C ASN A 183 26.69 1.72 12.85
N GLU A 184 26.65 2.71 13.76
CA GLU A 184 27.78 3.56 14.16
C GLU A 184 28.45 4.33 13.00
N ASN A 185 27.74 4.53 11.88
CA ASN A 185 28.22 5.30 10.75
C ASN A 185 27.68 6.74 10.80
N ALA A 186 28.26 7.54 11.70
CA ALA A 186 27.89 8.94 11.94
C ALA A 186 27.96 9.81 10.68
N GLU A 187 29.00 9.62 9.84
CA GLU A 187 29.19 10.39 8.61
C GLU A 187 28.04 10.17 7.62
N LYS A 188 27.70 8.91 7.34
CA LYS A 188 26.56 8.60 6.46
C LYS A 188 25.24 9.03 7.07
N ALA A 189 25.05 8.84 8.37
CA ALA A 189 23.84 9.26 9.07
C ALA A 189 23.59 10.77 8.91
N LEU A 190 24.62 11.58 9.16
CA LEU A 190 24.58 13.03 9.00
C LEU A 190 24.22 13.43 7.56
N ALA A 191 24.89 12.84 6.57
CA ALA A 191 24.62 13.11 5.16
C ALA A 191 23.15 12.84 4.79
N MET A 192 22.56 11.76 5.29
CA MET A 192 21.16 11.42 5.02
C MET A 192 20.18 12.37 5.73
N PHE A 193 20.45 12.77 6.97
CA PHE A 193 19.64 13.79 7.65
C PHE A 193 19.69 15.15 6.93
N GLU A 194 20.85 15.52 6.40
CA GLU A 194 20.99 16.74 5.59
C GLU A 194 20.19 16.67 4.29
N LYS A 195 20.16 15.51 3.63
CA LYS A 195 19.30 15.29 2.45
C LYS A 195 17.81 15.40 2.79
N ALA A 196 17.37 14.76 3.87
CA ALA A 196 15.99 14.87 4.35
C ALA A 196 15.59 16.34 4.62
N LEU A 197 16.47 17.12 5.26
CA LEU A 197 16.24 18.55 5.55
C LEU A 197 16.34 19.45 4.32
N ALA A 198 17.11 19.06 3.29
CA ALA A 198 17.17 19.79 2.04
C ALA A 198 15.87 19.66 1.25
N ILE A 199 15.25 18.47 1.28
CA ILE A 199 13.95 18.18 0.66
C ILE A 199 12.81 18.79 1.48
N GLN A 200 12.83 18.56 2.80
CA GLN A 200 11.82 19.03 3.74
C GLN A 200 12.48 19.78 4.91
N PRO A 201 12.63 21.12 4.80
CA PRO A 201 13.32 21.92 5.83
C PRO A 201 12.69 21.90 7.22
N ASP A 202 11.39 21.59 7.33
CA ASP A 202 10.66 21.48 8.60
C ASP A 202 10.59 20.05 9.14
N HIS A 203 11.35 19.10 8.57
CA HIS A 203 11.40 17.72 9.05
C HIS A 203 12.04 17.63 10.45
N ILE A 204 11.19 17.71 11.48
CA ILE A 204 11.60 17.83 12.89
C ILE A 204 12.54 16.69 13.31
N LEU A 205 12.22 15.44 12.94
CA LEU A 205 12.98 14.27 13.36
C LEU A 205 14.39 14.22 12.73
N ALA A 206 14.54 14.54 11.44
CA ALA A 206 15.85 14.65 10.79
C ALA A 206 16.70 15.77 11.41
N GLY A 207 16.09 16.92 11.71
CA GLY A 207 16.76 18.02 12.42
C GLY A 207 17.24 17.64 13.82
N TYR A 208 16.46 16.81 14.53
CA TYR A 208 16.86 16.27 15.82
C TYR A 208 17.99 15.23 15.70
N GLY A 209 17.86 14.28 14.76
CA GLY A 209 18.86 13.24 14.48
C GLY A 209 20.23 13.85 14.13
N LYS A 210 20.25 14.84 13.24
CA LYS A 210 21.45 15.61 12.90
C LYS A 210 22.13 16.21 14.14
N LYS A 211 21.37 16.91 14.98
CA LYS A 211 21.91 17.54 16.22
C LYS A 211 22.48 16.52 17.21
N LEU A 212 21.91 15.31 17.27
CA LEU A 212 22.43 14.25 18.15
C LEU A 212 23.80 13.76 17.67
N ILE A 213 23.96 13.52 16.37
CA ILE A 213 25.24 13.09 15.78
C ILE A 213 26.31 14.17 16.00
N GLU A 214 26.01 15.44 15.68
CA GLU A 214 26.94 16.57 15.83
C GLU A 214 27.44 16.76 17.28
N LYS A 215 26.55 16.53 18.27
CA LYS A 215 26.90 16.58 19.70
C LYS A 215 27.72 15.38 20.17
N GLY A 216 27.53 14.21 19.54
CA GLY A 216 28.31 13.01 19.82
C GLY A 216 29.77 13.17 19.41
N ASP A 217 30.01 13.72 18.22
CA ASP A 217 31.36 13.96 17.69
C ASP A 217 32.13 15.03 18.47
N SER A 218 31.45 16.04 19.00
CA SER A 218 32.10 17.13 19.76
C SER A 218 32.56 16.73 21.17
N ASN A 219 32.26 15.51 21.64
CA ASN A 219 32.79 14.95 22.90
C ASN A 219 34.05 14.08 22.70
N LEU A 220 34.53 13.93 21.46
CA LEU A 220 35.70 13.10 21.10
C LEU A 220 36.96 13.93 20.78
N HIS A 221 36.94 15.24 21.02
CA HIS A 221 38.06 16.18 20.83
C HIS A 221 38.33 16.99 22.09
#